data_AF-A0A6P0TPI2-F1
#
_entry.id   AF-A0A6P0TPI2-F1
#
_cell.length_a   1.000
_cell.length_b   1.000
_cell.length_c   1.000
_cell.angle_alpha   90.00
_cell.angle_beta   90.00
_cell.angle_gamma   90.00
#
_symmetry.space_group_name_H-M   'P 1'
#
loop_
_entity.id
_entity.type
_entity.pdbx_description
1 polymer ?
#
loop_
_entity_poly.entity_id
_entity_poly.type
_entity_poly.pdbx_seq_one_letter_code
_entity_poly.pdbx_strand_id
1 'polypeptide(L)'
;MATTITEKKLQPGEYTWQQTILSHMWLVYCVSFPKAYSGSQEELTNLATASVKKTLASQQAQKLIGKWELVWGVNVYQRWRSVVADATMYIAKYSESSDIDKYIISIAGTNPFSIYAILFEDARFFSVKKWNEGQPWNSKKDAASTDEPAISSGLSTAVEVHMTRMQDAEGNFIVDILRGIVSNATKPVEITVAGHSLGGTISPLLGLSLFDCQSEWDSNNKATIKVVSVAGMSPGNEAFAEYYQSKLGDRTERIWCD
;
A
#
# COMPACT_ATOMS: atom_id res chain seq x y z
N MET A 1 28.60 8.62 -2.10
CA MET A 1 29.08 7.91 -3.31
C MET A 1 27.86 7.27 -3.96
N ALA A 2 27.48 7.69 -5.15
CA ALA A 2 26.33 7.14 -5.86
C ALA A 2 26.70 5.76 -6.40
N THR A 3 26.20 4.72 -5.75
CA THR A 3 26.26 3.36 -6.30
C THR A 3 25.27 3.32 -7.45
N THR A 4 25.76 3.32 -8.69
CA THR A 4 24.92 3.05 -9.86
C THR A 4 24.50 1.58 -9.79
N ILE A 5 23.41 1.29 -9.09
CA ILE A 5 22.75 0.00 -9.16
C ILE A 5 22.17 -0.07 -10.55
N THR A 6 22.77 -0.88 -11.43
CA THR A 6 22.16 -1.23 -12.71
C THR A 6 20.78 -1.81 -12.42
N GLU A 7 19.72 -1.01 -12.60
CA GLU A 7 18.36 -1.43 -12.32
C GLU A 7 18.03 -2.65 -13.19
N LYS A 8 17.86 -3.81 -12.55
CA LYS A 8 17.58 -5.05 -13.25
C LYS A 8 16.19 -4.95 -13.86
N LYS A 9 16.12 -4.99 -15.20
CA LYS A 9 14.86 -5.13 -15.94
C LYS A 9 14.13 -6.38 -15.46
N LEU A 10 12.82 -6.29 -15.27
CA LEU A 10 11.98 -7.47 -15.16
C LEU A 10 11.95 -8.13 -16.53
N GLN A 11 12.76 -9.15 -16.78
CA GLN A 11 12.58 -9.92 -18.00
C GLN A 11 11.25 -10.71 -17.90
N PRO A 12 10.39 -10.71 -18.94
CA PRO A 12 10.60 -10.17 -20.30
C PRO A 12 10.16 -8.71 -20.54
N GLY A 13 9.66 -8.00 -19.53
CA GLY A 13 9.26 -6.60 -19.62
C GLY A 13 10.41 -5.63 -19.98
N GLU A 14 10.03 -4.53 -20.65
CA GLU A 14 10.97 -3.47 -21.02
C GLU A 14 11.41 -2.60 -19.83
N TYR A 15 10.54 -2.48 -18.82
CA TYR A 15 10.73 -1.63 -17.65
C TYR A 15 11.59 -2.29 -16.56
N THR A 16 12.24 -1.44 -15.78
CA THR A 16 12.91 -1.83 -14.54
C THR A 16 11.90 -2.21 -13.46
N TRP A 17 12.35 -2.88 -12.40
CA TRP A 17 11.48 -3.19 -11.26
C TRP A 17 10.84 -1.93 -10.66
N GLN A 18 11.62 -0.85 -10.52
CA GLN A 18 11.14 0.43 -10.00
C GLN A 18 10.09 1.05 -10.93
N GLN A 19 10.33 1.07 -12.25
CA GLN A 19 9.37 1.55 -13.25
C GLN A 19 8.07 0.73 -13.27
N THR A 20 8.16 -0.59 -13.06
CA THR A 20 7.00 -1.46 -12.92
C THR A 20 6.20 -1.13 -11.67
N ILE A 21 6.84 -0.96 -10.52
CA ILE A 21 6.16 -0.56 -9.28
C ILE A 21 5.48 0.80 -9.46
N LEU A 22 6.17 1.79 -10.04
CA LEU A 22 5.60 3.10 -10.34
C LEU A 22 4.37 2.99 -11.26
N SER A 23 4.39 2.08 -12.22
CA SER A 23 3.24 1.81 -13.09
C SER A 23 2.04 1.27 -12.31
N HIS A 24 2.26 0.38 -11.34
CA HIS A 24 1.21 -0.10 -10.44
C HIS A 24 0.67 0.98 -9.51
N MET A 25 1.52 1.87 -9.00
CA MET A 25 1.12 3.06 -8.22
C MET A 25 0.26 4.02 -9.05
N TRP A 26 0.64 4.24 -10.31
CA TRP A 26 -0.12 5.10 -11.21
C TRP A 26 -1.45 4.48 -11.62
N LEU A 27 -1.47 3.15 -11.83
CA LEU A 27 -2.69 2.42 -12.13
C LEU A 27 -3.71 2.53 -10.99
N VAL A 28 -3.29 2.27 -9.74
CA VAL A 28 -4.21 2.42 -8.59
C VAL A 28 -4.69 3.87 -8.46
N TYR A 29 -3.80 4.85 -8.63
CA TYR A 29 -4.16 6.26 -8.59
C TYR A 29 -5.20 6.65 -9.65
N CYS A 30 -5.01 6.19 -10.90
CA CYS A 30 -5.92 6.49 -12.01
C CYS A 30 -7.34 5.92 -11.80
N VAL A 31 -7.46 4.74 -11.18
CA VAL A 31 -8.78 4.14 -10.91
C VAL A 31 -9.44 4.70 -9.65
N SER A 32 -8.66 5.25 -8.71
CA SER A 32 -9.18 5.93 -7.52
C SER A 32 -9.67 7.35 -7.79
N PHE A 33 -9.01 8.09 -8.70
CA PHE A 33 -9.30 9.50 -8.99
C PHE A 33 -9.60 9.83 -10.46
N PRO A 34 -10.42 9.06 -11.17
CA PRO A 34 -10.87 9.49 -12.47
C PRO A 34 -11.78 10.70 -12.28
N LYS A 35 -11.54 11.78 -13.03
CA LYS A 35 -12.27 13.07 -12.97
C LYS A 35 -13.81 12.97 -13.05
N ALA A 36 -14.36 11.80 -13.37
CA ALA A 36 -15.77 11.58 -13.66
C ALA A 36 -16.45 10.45 -12.86
N TYR A 37 -15.76 9.73 -11.95
CA TYR A 37 -16.44 8.68 -11.18
C TYR A 37 -16.86 9.18 -9.80
N SER A 38 -18.18 9.24 -9.63
CA SER A 38 -18.86 9.27 -8.34
C SER A 38 -19.90 8.16 -8.32
N GLY A 39 -20.07 7.49 -7.19
CA GLY A 39 -21.03 6.40 -7.04
C GLY A 39 -20.92 5.72 -5.69
N SER A 40 -21.66 4.63 -5.56
CA SER A 40 -21.57 3.70 -4.42
C SER A 40 -20.24 2.95 -4.42
N GLN A 41 -19.88 2.38 -3.26
CA GLN A 41 -18.62 1.66 -3.08
C GLN A 41 -18.54 0.46 -4.03
N GLU A 42 -19.68 -0.20 -4.25
CA GLU A 42 -19.80 -1.33 -5.16
C GLU A 42 -19.57 -0.90 -6.62
N GLU A 43 -20.20 0.19 -7.08
CA GLU A 43 -20.00 0.71 -8.43
C GLU A 43 -18.54 1.10 -8.68
N LEU A 44 -17.92 1.81 -7.74
CA LEU A 44 -16.51 2.20 -7.83
C LEU A 44 -15.58 0.98 -7.82
N THR A 45 -15.87 -0.02 -6.98
CA THR A 45 -15.14 -1.29 -6.92
C THR A 45 -15.21 -2.03 -8.25
N ASN A 46 -16.40 -2.12 -8.84
CA ASN A 46 -16.62 -2.80 -10.12
C ASN A 46 -15.89 -2.08 -11.27
N LEU A 47 -15.99 -0.74 -11.34
CA LEU A 47 -15.31 0.07 -12.36
C LEU A 47 -13.79 -0.02 -12.22
N ALA A 48 -13.27 0.08 -11.00
CA ALA A 48 -11.83 0.00 -10.73
C ALA A 48 -11.30 -1.40 -11.07
N THR A 49 -12.01 -2.46 -10.66
CA THR A 49 -11.64 -3.85 -10.97
C THR A 49 -11.63 -4.11 -12.47
N ALA A 50 -12.66 -3.66 -13.20
CA ALA A 50 -12.70 -3.79 -14.65
C ALA A 50 -11.53 -3.05 -15.32
N SER A 51 -11.20 -1.85 -14.85
CA SER A 51 -10.11 -1.03 -15.39
C SER A 51 -8.74 -1.63 -15.12
N VAL A 52 -8.49 -2.15 -13.92
CA VAL A 52 -7.24 -2.84 -13.57
C VAL A 52 -7.10 -4.12 -14.38
N LYS A 53 -8.12 -4.98 -14.42
CA LYS A 53 -8.08 -6.22 -15.21
C LYS A 53 -7.83 -5.93 -16.70
N LYS A 54 -8.53 -4.95 -17.27
CA LYS A 54 -8.32 -4.53 -18.66
C LYS A 54 -6.90 -4.02 -18.91
N THR A 55 -6.35 -3.23 -17.99
CA THR A 55 -5.00 -2.67 -18.12
C THR A 55 -3.94 -3.77 -18.06
N LEU A 56 -3.99 -4.65 -17.05
CA LEU A 56 -3.03 -5.76 -16.89
C LEU A 56 -3.13 -6.80 -18.02
N ALA A 57 -4.31 -6.96 -18.63
CA ALA A 57 -4.52 -7.82 -19.79
C ALA A 57 -4.06 -7.20 -21.13
N SER A 58 -3.79 -5.89 -21.18
CA SER A 58 -3.42 -5.23 -22.44
C SER A 58 -2.02 -5.63 -22.90
N GLN A 59 -1.86 -5.87 -24.20
CA GLN A 59 -0.56 -6.22 -24.81
C GLN A 59 0.50 -5.15 -24.54
N GLN A 60 0.10 -3.88 -24.55
CA GLN A 60 1.02 -2.77 -24.28
C GLN A 60 1.52 -2.81 -22.83
N ALA A 61 0.63 -2.98 -21.84
CA ALA A 61 1.06 -3.11 -20.45
C ALA A 61 1.95 -4.35 -20.26
N GLN A 62 1.56 -5.50 -20.79
CA GLN A 62 2.36 -6.72 -20.67
C GLN A 62 3.76 -6.59 -21.29
N LYS A 63 3.88 -5.85 -22.40
CA LYS A 63 5.19 -5.56 -23.00
C LYS A 63 6.07 -4.71 -22.08
N LEU A 64 5.48 -3.74 -21.38
CA LEU A 64 6.24 -2.81 -20.53
C LEU A 64 6.57 -3.43 -19.17
N ILE A 65 5.58 -3.94 -18.46
CA ILE A 65 5.69 -4.36 -17.06
C ILE A 65 5.66 -5.88 -16.85
N GLY A 66 5.54 -6.66 -17.94
CA GLY A 66 5.36 -8.11 -17.90
C GLY A 66 3.93 -8.53 -17.54
N LYS A 67 3.72 -9.83 -17.33
CA LYS A 67 2.38 -10.38 -17.04
C LYS A 67 2.08 -10.38 -15.54
N TRP A 68 0.94 -9.79 -15.19
CA TRP A 68 0.46 -9.68 -13.83
C TRP A 68 -0.98 -10.17 -13.71
N GLU A 69 -1.25 -10.84 -12.61
CA GLU A 69 -2.57 -11.32 -12.23
C GLU A 69 -3.09 -10.53 -11.04
N LEU A 70 -4.33 -10.03 -11.11
CA LEU A 70 -5.01 -9.44 -9.96
C LEU A 70 -5.48 -10.57 -9.03
N VAL A 71 -4.85 -10.70 -7.86
CA VAL A 71 -5.10 -11.81 -6.92
C VAL A 71 -6.00 -11.41 -5.75
N TRP A 72 -6.10 -10.11 -5.44
CA TRP A 72 -7.05 -9.58 -4.47
C TRP A 72 -7.39 -8.12 -4.77
N GLY A 73 -8.66 -7.76 -4.54
CA GLY A 73 -9.20 -6.46 -4.91
C GLY A 73 -9.67 -6.39 -6.38
N VAL A 74 -9.93 -5.20 -6.91
CA VAL A 74 -9.62 -3.88 -6.34
C VAL A 74 -10.59 -3.49 -5.25
N ASN A 75 -10.12 -3.27 -4.02
CA ASN A 75 -10.97 -2.91 -2.89
C ASN A 75 -11.01 -1.40 -2.70
N VAL A 76 -12.22 -0.85 -2.69
CA VAL A 76 -12.48 0.57 -2.46
C VAL A 76 -13.08 0.76 -1.07
N TYR A 77 -12.54 1.69 -0.31
CA TYR A 77 -13.17 2.17 0.93
C TYR A 77 -13.84 3.51 0.67
N GLN A 78 -15.09 3.64 1.13
CA GLN A 78 -15.79 4.91 1.22
C GLN A 78 -16.20 5.19 2.66
N ARG A 79 -15.95 6.43 3.11
CA ARG A 79 -16.52 6.93 4.36
C ARG A 79 -18.02 7.12 4.19
N TRP A 80 -18.73 7.16 5.31
CA TRP A 80 -20.17 7.44 5.31
C TRP A 80 -20.46 8.75 4.56
N ARG A 81 -21.38 8.68 3.59
CA ARG A 81 -21.79 9.77 2.66
C ARG A 81 -20.74 10.22 1.64
N SER A 82 -19.57 9.59 1.58
CA SER A 82 -18.66 9.78 0.46
C SER A 82 -19.28 9.20 -0.81
N VAL A 83 -19.10 9.91 -1.93
CA VAL A 83 -19.51 9.43 -3.27
C VAL A 83 -18.28 9.14 -4.14
N VAL A 84 -17.08 9.22 -3.57
CA VAL A 84 -15.79 8.97 -4.26
C VAL A 84 -14.99 7.93 -3.49
N ALA A 85 -13.94 7.37 -4.10
CA ALA A 85 -13.05 6.46 -3.41
C ALA A 85 -12.18 7.23 -2.40
N ASP A 86 -12.33 6.93 -1.11
CA ASP A 86 -11.50 7.53 -0.06
C ASP A 86 -10.15 6.81 0.07
N ALA A 87 -10.13 5.52 -0.20
CA ALA A 87 -8.92 4.74 -0.33
C ALA A 87 -9.15 3.56 -1.30
N THR A 88 -8.08 3.09 -1.92
CA THR A 88 -8.14 1.95 -2.85
C THR A 88 -6.88 1.11 -2.71
N MET A 89 -7.05 -0.20 -2.71
CA MET A 89 -5.95 -1.15 -2.60
C MET A 89 -6.21 -2.39 -3.45
N TYR A 90 -5.16 -2.94 -4.04
CA TYR A 90 -5.20 -4.27 -4.64
C TYR A 90 -3.87 -5.00 -4.48
N ILE A 91 -3.90 -6.32 -4.67
CA ILE A 91 -2.71 -7.16 -4.76
C ILE A 91 -2.62 -7.75 -6.17
N ALA A 92 -1.46 -7.60 -6.80
CA ALA A 92 -1.15 -8.25 -8.07
C ALA A 92 0.05 -9.19 -7.92
N LYS A 93 -0.01 -10.36 -8.57
CA LYS A 93 1.07 -11.35 -8.64
C LYS A 93 1.78 -11.25 -9.98
N TYR A 94 3.11 -11.25 -9.98
CA TYR A 94 3.89 -11.37 -11.20
C TYR A 94 3.90 -12.82 -11.68
N SER A 95 3.41 -13.08 -12.89
CA SER A 95 3.19 -14.43 -13.39
C SER A 95 4.44 -15.10 -13.97
N GLU A 96 5.53 -14.35 -14.18
CA GLU A 96 6.68 -14.79 -14.97
C GLU A 96 7.94 -15.07 -14.12
N SER A 97 7.80 -15.13 -12.79
CA SER A 97 8.91 -15.47 -11.88
C SER A 97 9.02 -16.97 -11.62
N SER A 98 10.20 -17.54 -11.86
CA SER A 98 10.46 -18.97 -11.63
C SER A 98 10.89 -19.31 -10.21
N ASP A 99 11.60 -18.40 -9.52
CA ASP A 99 12.34 -18.77 -8.30
C ASP A 99 11.76 -18.17 -7.01
N ILE A 100 10.99 -17.09 -7.15
CA ILE A 100 10.36 -16.35 -6.05
C ILE A 100 8.98 -15.87 -6.49
N ASP A 101 7.95 -16.07 -5.68
CA ASP A 101 6.64 -15.49 -5.99
C ASP A 101 6.65 -14.00 -5.61
N LYS A 102 6.42 -13.11 -6.59
CA LYS A 102 6.44 -11.67 -6.38
C LYS A 102 5.04 -11.07 -6.40
N TYR A 103 4.73 -10.26 -5.41
CA TYR A 103 3.47 -9.57 -5.25
C TYR A 103 3.69 -8.07 -5.06
N ILE A 104 2.76 -7.27 -5.58
CA ILE A 104 2.68 -5.84 -5.30
C ILE A 104 1.34 -5.56 -4.63
N ILE A 105 1.39 -4.96 -3.43
CA ILE A 105 0.25 -4.30 -2.79
C ILE A 105 0.30 -2.83 -3.21
N SER A 106 -0.62 -2.41 -4.08
CA SER A 106 -0.66 -1.02 -4.57
C SER A 106 -1.75 -0.22 -3.87
N ILE A 107 -1.39 0.95 -3.36
CA ILE A 107 -2.24 1.77 -2.49
C ILE A 107 -2.42 3.18 -3.08
N ALA A 108 -3.68 3.62 -3.12
CA ALA A 108 -4.04 5.02 -3.28
C ALA A 108 -4.83 5.51 -2.05
N GLY A 109 -4.37 6.60 -1.45
CA GLY A 109 -5.17 7.40 -0.51
C GLY A 109 -5.92 8.51 -1.24
N THR A 110 -6.91 9.14 -0.59
CA THR A 110 -7.90 10.11 -1.13
C THR A 110 -7.35 11.21 -2.05
N ASN A 111 -8.24 11.83 -2.84
CA ASN A 111 -7.99 13.00 -3.68
C ASN A 111 -7.14 14.05 -2.93
N PRO A 112 -6.03 14.56 -3.51
CA PRO A 112 -5.14 15.52 -2.88
C PRO A 112 -5.77 16.86 -2.47
N PHE A 113 -6.99 17.20 -2.89
CA PHE A 113 -7.74 18.32 -2.31
C PHE A 113 -8.40 17.97 -0.97
N SER A 114 -8.89 16.74 -0.84
CA SER A 114 -9.51 16.22 0.38
C SER A 114 -8.48 15.85 1.46
N ILE A 115 -7.22 15.59 1.11
CA ILE A 115 -6.17 15.35 2.11
C ILE A 115 -5.85 16.62 2.91
N TYR A 116 -5.88 17.81 2.28
CA TYR A 116 -5.72 19.07 3.00
C TYR A 116 -6.87 19.27 3.99
N ALA A 117 -8.10 18.98 3.56
CA ALA A 117 -9.26 19.00 4.44
C ALA A 117 -9.16 17.98 5.60
N ILE A 118 -8.83 16.72 5.32
CA ILE A 118 -8.75 15.66 6.34
C ILE A 118 -7.59 15.87 7.32
N LEU A 119 -6.44 16.36 6.84
CA LEU A 119 -5.25 16.55 7.68
C LEU A 119 -5.33 17.87 8.48
N PHE A 120 -5.80 18.96 7.86
CA PHE A 120 -5.76 20.29 8.47
C PHE A 120 -7.12 20.80 8.95
N GLU A 121 -8.21 20.64 8.19
CA GLU A 121 -9.54 21.14 8.59
C GLU A 121 -10.16 20.31 9.72
N ASP A 122 -9.84 19.00 9.78
CA ASP A 122 -10.38 18.06 10.76
C ASP A 122 -9.57 17.99 12.08
N ALA A 123 -8.57 18.86 12.25
CA ALA A 123 -7.64 18.94 13.38
C ALA A 123 -6.93 17.60 13.75
N ARG A 124 -6.94 16.59 12.86
CA ARG A 124 -6.41 15.24 13.12
C ARG A 124 -4.90 15.17 13.16
N PHE A 125 -4.20 16.14 12.56
CA PHE A 125 -2.74 16.25 12.67
C PHE A 125 -2.29 16.72 14.05
N PHE A 126 -3.11 17.48 14.78
CA PHE A 126 -2.80 17.98 16.13
C PHE A 126 -2.96 16.91 17.22
N SER A 127 -2.98 15.63 16.83
CA SER A 127 -3.10 14.53 17.78
C SER A 127 -2.42 13.29 17.23
N VAL A 128 -1.78 12.52 18.10
CA VAL A 128 -1.01 11.33 17.75
C VAL A 128 -1.59 10.09 18.39
N LYS A 129 -1.22 8.94 17.81
CA LYS A 129 -1.45 7.62 18.37
C LYS A 129 -0.12 6.87 18.37
N LYS A 130 0.19 6.22 19.48
CA LYS A 130 1.37 5.34 19.61
C LYS A 130 1.27 4.19 18.60
N TRP A 131 2.41 3.75 18.08
CA TRP A 131 2.51 2.74 17.03
C TRP A 131 1.87 1.39 17.42
N ASN A 132 2.02 0.97 18.68
CA ASN A 132 1.36 -0.20 19.26
C ASN A 132 1.48 -1.47 18.39
N GLU A 133 2.73 -1.88 18.13
CA GLU A 133 3.08 -3.17 17.51
C GLU A 133 2.34 -3.42 16.18
N GLY A 134 2.35 -2.43 15.29
CA GLY A 134 1.66 -2.51 14.00
C GLY A 134 0.16 -2.22 14.04
N GLN A 135 -0.42 -1.99 15.22
CA GLN A 135 -1.84 -1.73 15.42
C GLN A 135 -2.10 -0.37 16.10
N PRO A 136 -1.66 0.77 15.50
CA PRO A 136 -1.75 2.08 16.13
C PRO A 136 -3.18 2.51 16.43
N TRP A 137 -4.17 1.98 15.71
CA TRP A 137 -5.59 2.33 15.92
C TRP A 137 -6.13 1.89 17.28
N ASN A 138 -5.53 0.86 17.91
CA ASN A 138 -5.87 0.42 19.26
C ASN A 138 -5.29 1.34 20.36
N SER A 139 -4.36 2.24 20.02
CA SER A 139 -3.82 3.23 20.95
C SER A 139 -4.84 4.32 21.24
N LYS A 140 -4.79 4.85 22.48
CA LYS A 140 -5.49 6.07 22.87
C LYS A 140 -4.97 7.25 22.04
N LYS A 141 -5.89 8.13 21.65
CA LYS A 141 -5.58 9.41 21.02
C LYS A 141 -4.99 10.35 22.06
N ASP A 142 -3.85 10.95 21.76
CA ASP A 142 -3.23 12.01 22.56
C ASP A 142 -3.20 13.31 21.76
N ALA A 143 -3.51 14.44 22.39
CA ALA A 143 -3.47 15.76 21.78
C ALA A 143 -2.05 16.38 21.80
N ALA A 144 -1.11 15.77 22.52
CA ALA A 144 0.27 16.22 22.62
C ALA A 144 1.24 15.30 21.84
N SER A 145 2.47 15.77 21.63
CA SER A 145 3.58 14.94 21.15
C SER A 145 4.05 13.96 22.24
N THR A 146 4.57 12.81 21.84
CA THR A 146 5.17 11.79 22.73
C THR A 146 6.58 11.44 22.24
N ASP A 147 7.44 10.98 23.15
CA ASP A 147 8.79 10.47 22.84
C ASP A 147 8.78 9.00 22.41
N GLU A 148 7.63 8.31 22.53
CA GLU A 148 7.46 6.94 22.01
C GLU A 148 7.14 6.94 20.52
N PRO A 149 7.41 5.85 19.77
CA PRO A 149 7.02 5.75 18.36
C PRO A 149 5.53 6.07 18.16
N ALA A 150 5.22 7.14 17.44
CA ALA A 150 3.86 7.60 17.24
C ALA A 150 3.65 8.23 15.86
N ILE A 151 2.42 8.09 15.36
CA ILE A 151 1.96 8.64 14.08
C ILE A 151 0.76 9.54 14.28
N SER A 152 0.45 10.39 13.30
CA SER A 152 -0.77 11.20 13.37
C SER A 152 -2.03 10.33 13.47
N SER A 153 -3.03 10.80 14.22
CA SER A 153 -4.28 10.04 14.40
C SER A 153 -5.00 9.76 13.10
N GLY A 154 -4.93 10.68 12.13
CA GLY A 154 -5.49 10.49 10.79
C GLY A 154 -4.82 9.35 10.03
N LEU A 155 -3.49 9.23 10.11
CA LEU A 155 -2.76 8.12 9.49
C LEU A 155 -3.00 6.80 10.21
N SER A 156 -3.16 6.80 11.54
CA SER A 156 -3.59 5.60 12.28
C SER A 156 -4.93 5.05 11.78
N THR A 157 -5.92 5.92 11.53
CA THR A 157 -7.19 5.51 10.88
C THR A 157 -6.97 5.01 9.46
N ALA A 158 -6.05 5.60 8.70
CA ALA A 158 -5.75 5.13 7.35
C ALA A 158 -5.18 3.69 7.38
N VAL A 159 -4.25 3.39 8.30
CA VAL A 159 -3.73 2.02 8.45
C VAL A 159 -4.84 1.05 8.86
N GLU A 160 -5.70 1.43 9.82
CA GLU A 160 -6.85 0.61 10.23
C GLU A 160 -7.75 0.25 9.04
N VAL A 161 -8.08 1.24 8.19
CA VAL A 161 -8.91 1.01 7.01
C VAL A 161 -8.32 -0.07 6.11
N HIS A 162 -7.02 -0.01 5.84
CA HIS A 162 -6.35 -0.97 4.95
C HIS A 162 -6.17 -2.35 5.62
N MET A 163 -5.97 -2.39 6.94
CA MET A 163 -5.76 -3.64 7.67
C MET A 163 -7.07 -4.39 7.99
N THR A 164 -8.14 -3.67 8.33
CA THR A 164 -9.31 -4.27 9.02
C THR A 164 -10.67 -3.83 8.47
N ARG A 165 -10.74 -3.00 7.42
CA ARG A 165 -12.03 -2.52 6.89
C ARG A 165 -12.21 -2.73 5.38
N MET A 166 -11.13 -2.90 4.63
CA MET A 166 -11.20 -3.30 3.22
C MET A 166 -11.31 -4.82 3.11
N GLN A 167 -12.38 -5.28 2.46
CA GLN A 167 -12.67 -6.70 2.23
C GLN A 167 -12.89 -6.94 0.74
N ASP A 168 -12.59 -8.15 0.28
CA ASP A 168 -13.08 -8.64 -1.02
C ASP A 168 -14.56 -9.05 -0.94
N ALA A 169 -15.09 -9.57 -2.06
CA ALA A 169 -16.49 -10.01 -2.16
C ALA A 169 -16.81 -11.19 -1.22
N GLU A 170 -15.81 -11.99 -0.86
CA GLU A 170 -15.89 -13.11 0.05
C GLU A 170 -15.72 -12.70 1.53
N GLY A 171 -15.43 -11.43 1.81
CA GLY A 171 -15.29 -10.88 3.16
C GLY A 171 -13.87 -10.99 3.75
N ASN A 172 -12.86 -11.36 2.96
CA ASN A 172 -11.49 -11.54 3.43
C ASN A 172 -10.75 -10.20 3.53
N PHE A 173 -10.03 -10.01 4.63
CA PHE A 173 -9.10 -8.89 4.78
C PHE A 173 -7.73 -9.21 4.17
N ILE A 174 -6.87 -8.19 4.06
CA ILE A 174 -5.51 -8.35 3.53
C ILE A 174 -4.73 -9.46 4.23
N VAL A 175 -4.81 -9.54 5.56
CA VAL A 175 -4.10 -10.57 6.34
C VAL A 175 -4.56 -11.99 6.03
N ASP A 176 -5.83 -12.19 5.71
CA ASP A 176 -6.37 -13.51 5.34
C ASP A 176 -5.83 -13.97 3.99
N ILE A 177 -5.76 -13.03 3.04
CA ILE A 177 -5.21 -13.27 1.71
C ILE A 177 -3.72 -13.54 1.76
N LEU A 178 -2.97 -12.76 2.54
CA LEU A 178 -1.53 -12.98 2.70
C LEU A 178 -1.26 -14.34 3.35
N ARG A 179 -2.05 -14.74 4.36
CA ARG A 179 -1.99 -16.07 4.96
C ARG A 179 -2.24 -17.17 3.91
N GLY A 180 -3.24 -16.98 3.05
CA GLY A 180 -3.52 -17.90 1.94
C GLY A 180 -2.38 -17.99 0.93
N ILE A 181 -1.76 -16.85 0.58
CA ILE A 181 -0.61 -16.78 -0.32
C ILE A 181 0.57 -17.59 0.24
N VAL A 182 0.99 -17.34 1.48
CA VAL A 182 2.19 -18.01 2.05
C VAL A 182 1.94 -19.48 2.38
N SER A 183 0.71 -19.85 2.75
CA SER A 183 0.34 -21.24 3.01
C SER A 183 0.44 -22.09 1.74
N ASN A 184 0.03 -21.53 0.60
CA ASN A 184 0.07 -22.22 -0.70
C ASN A 184 1.41 -22.04 -1.44
N ALA A 185 2.28 -21.14 -0.98
CA ALA A 185 3.56 -20.88 -1.64
C ALA A 185 4.52 -22.08 -1.51
N THR A 186 5.02 -22.54 -2.67
CA THR A 186 6.09 -23.54 -2.79
C THR A 186 7.47 -22.92 -2.91
N LYS A 187 7.53 -21.58 -2.99
CA LYS A 187 8.73 -20.76 -3.17
C LYS A 187 8.75 -19.66 -2.10
N PRO A 188 9.90 -19.00 -1.88
CA PRO A 188 9.92 -17.75 -1.13
C PRO A 188 8.94 -16.74 -1.74
N VAL A 189 8.37 -15.88 -0.90
CA VAL A 189 7.39 -14.87 -1.29
C VAL A 189 7.99 -13.48 -1.07
N GLU A 190 7.93 -12.62 -2.07
CA GLU A 190 8.28 -11.20 -1.95
C GLU A 190 7.03 -10.35 -2.10
N ILE A 191 6.77 -9.49 -1.12
CA ILE A 191 5.61 -8.59 -1.10
C ILE A 191 6.14 -7.16 -1.08
N THR A 192 5.87 -6.41 -2.14
CA THR A 192 6.21 -4.98 -2.21
C THR A 192 4.96 -4.14 -1.92
N VAL A 193 5.00 -3.35 -0.85
CA VAL A 193 3.96 -2.37 -0.51
C VAL A 193 4.31 -1.02 -1.13
N ALA A 194 3.41 -0.49 -1.97
CA ALA A 194 3.72 0.59 -2.89
C ALA A 194 2.61 1.65 -2.91
N GLY A 195 2.99 2.93 -2.92
CA GLY A 195 2.04 4.01 -3.14
C GLY A 195 2.69 5.37 -3.44
N HIS A 196 1.87 6.28 -3.99
CA HIS A 196 2.24 7.65 -4.33
C HIS A 196 1.46 8.67 -3.49
N SER A 197 2.06 9.82 -3.16
CA SER A 197 1.43 10.92 -2.41
C SER A 197 0.92 10.45 -1.03
N LEU A 198 -0.39 10.56 -0.73
CA LEU A 198 -0.94 9.98 0.49
C LEU A 198 -0.76 8.44 0.52
N GLY A 199 -0.84 7.75 -0.62
CA GLY A 199 -0.46 6.34 -0.73
C GLY A 199 1.03 6.10 -0.46
N GLY A 200 1.89 7.07 -0.78
CA GLY A 200 3.31 7.06 -0.43
C GLY A 200 3.55 7.25 1.06
N THR A 201 2.63 7.93 1.75
CA THR A 201 2.65 8.06 3.22
C THR A 201 2.13 6.79 3.90
N ILE A 202 1.09 6.16 3.33
CA ILE A 202 0.43 4.97 3.90
C ILE A 202 1.24 3.69 3.63
N SER A 203 1.87 3.54 2.46
CA SER A 203 2.65 2.34 2.11
C SER A 203 3.74 1.94 3.13
N PRO A 204 4.58 2.85 3.66
CA PRO A 204 5.51 2.48 4.73
C PRO A 204 4.79 2.08 6.01
N LEU A 205 3.69 2.75 6.36
CA LEU A 205 2.91 2.37 7.56
C LEU A 205 2.29 0.99 7.41
N LEU A 206 1.61 0.71 6.29
CA LEU A 206 1.01 -0.60 6.04
C LEU A 206 2.09 -1.68 5.97
N GLY A 207 3.22 -1.41 5.30
CA GLY A 207 4.35 -2.33 5.25
C GLY A 207 4.90 -2.67 6.64
N LEU A 208 5.04 -1.67 7.52
CA LEU A 208 5.47 -1.89 8.90
C LEU A 208 4.42 -2.63 9.73
N SER A 209 3.12 -2.33 9.57
CA SER A 209 2.05 -3.05 10.25
C SER A 209 2.01 -4.54 9.85
N LEU A 210 2.13 -4.82 8.54
CA LEU A 210 2.19 -6.20 8.05
C LEU A 210 3.43 -6.94 8.56
N PHE A 211 4.55 -6.23 8.72
CA PHE A 211 5.79 -6.78 9.27
C PHE A 211 5.70 -7.07 10.76
N ASP A 212 5.20 -6.12 11.56
CA ASP A 212 5.06 -6.29 13.00
C ASP A 212 4.02 -7.39 13.34
N CYS A 213 2.98 -7.54 12.51
CA CYS A 213 2.00 -8.62 12.62
C CYS A 213 2.38 -9.88 11.82
N GLN A 214 3.63 -10.02 11.32
CA GLN A 214 3.99 -11.09 10.40
C GLN A 214 3.80 -12.50 10.97
N SER A 215 4.03 -12.68 12.28
CA SER A 215 3.81 -13.98 12.94
C SER A 215 2.36 -14.46 12.89
N GLU A 216 1.38 -13.57 12.65
CA GLU A 216 -0.05 -13.90 12.59
C GLU A 216 -0.49 -14.46 11.22
N TRP A 217 0.28 -14.22 10.16
CA TRP A 217 -0.07 -14.64 8.81
C TRP A 217 1.04 -15.41 8.08
N ASP A 218 2.30 -15.30 8.49
CA ASP A 218 3.46 -16.02 7.94
C ASP A 218 4.34 -16.61 9.06
N SER A 219 3.78 -17.58 9.79
CA SER A 219 4.46 -18.25 10.91
C SER A 219 5.74 -19.01 10.51
N ASN A 220 5.94 -19.28 9.22
CA ASN A 220 7.11 -19.98 8.69
C ASN A 220 8.15 -19.03 8.06
N ASN A 221 7.97 -17.70 8.15
CA ASN A 221 8.86 -16.69 7.60
C ASN A 221 9.17 -16.88 6.11
N LYS A 222 8.17 -17.28 5.30
CA LYS A 222 8.32 -17.44 3.84
C LYS A 222 8.31 -16.11 3.10
N ALA A 223 7.68 -15.09 3.67
CA ALA A 223 7.49 -13.80 3.04
C ALA A 223 8.54 -12.78 3.47
N THR A 224 9.00 -11.98 2.50
CA THR A 224 9.79 -10.78 2.74
C THR A 224 8.98 -9.56 2.32
N ILE A 225 8.81 -8.61 3.24
CA ILE A 225 8.19 -7.31 2.96
C ILE A 225 9.25 -6.34 2.47
N LYS A 226 8.92 -5.66 1.37
CA LYS A 226 9.62 -4.47 0.84
C LYS A 226 8.63 -3.32 0.75
N VAL A 227 9.14 -2.10 0.79
CA VAL A 227 8.32 -0.89 0.64
C VAL A 227 8.89 0.01 -0.43
N VAL A 228 8.03 0.57 -1.27
CA VAL A 228 8.39 1.70 -2.13
C VAL A 228 7.42 2.84 -1.88
N SER A 229 7.95 3.96 -1.41
CA SER A 229 7.20 5.16 -1.05
C SER A 229 7.59 6.31 -1.98
N VAL A 230 6.61 6.91 -2.66
CA VAL A 230 6.84 8.04 -3.57
C VAL A 230 6.03 9.25 -3.11
N ALA A 231 6.67 10.40 -2.99
CA ALA A 231 5.99 11.67 -2.64
C ALA A 231 5.14 11.61 -1.34
N GLY A 232 5.45 10.72 -0.41
CA GLY A 232 4.80 10.62 0.92
C GLY A 232 5.32 11.61 1.97
N MET A 233 4.40 12.25 2.70
CA MET A 233 4.77 13.10 3.84
C MET A 233 5.34 12.28 5.00
N SER A 234 6.03 12.93 5.94
CA SER A 234 6.49 12.28 7.16
C SER A 234 5.30 11.80 8.00
N PRO A 235 5.20 10.50 8.33
CA PRO A 235 3.98 9.98 8.95
C PRO A 235 3.92 10.12 10.48
N GLY A 236 5.07 10.32 11.14
CA GLY A 236 5.19 10.28 12.60
C GLY A 236 6.39 11.06 13.13
N ASN A 237 6.65 10.90 14.42
CA ASN A 237 7.76 11.54 15.13
C ASN A 237 9.11 10.86 14.86
N GLU A 238 10.19 11.42 15.42
CA GLU A 238 11.55 10.89 15.29
C GLU A 238 11.68 9.46 15.82
N ALA A 239 11.12 9.16 17.00
CA ALA A 239 11.10 7.81 17.55
C ALA A 239 10.43 6.79 16.62
N PHE A 240 9.38 7.19 15.90
CA PHE A 240 8.76 6.34 14.88
C PHE A 240 9.68 6.13 13.67
N ALA A 241 10.37 7.19 13.21
CA ALA A 241 11.32 7.09 12.11
C ALA A 241 12.49 6.16 12.46
N GLU A 242 13.03 6.25 13.67
CA GLU A 242 14.07 5.34 14.17
C GLU A 242 13.57 3.89 14.26
N TYR A 243 12.38 3.68 14.84
CA TYR A 243 11.76 2.36 14.89
C TYR A 243 11.60 1.77 13.49
N TYR A 244 11.04 2.54 12.55
CA TYR A 244 10.89 2.12 11.16
C TYR A 244 12.22 1.77 10.51
N GLN A 245 13.24 2.62 10.67
CA GLN A 245 14.57 2.40 10.11
C GLN A 245 15.17 1.09 10.63
N SER A 246 14.98 0.77 11.92
CA SER A 246 15.48 -0.46 12.53
C SER A 246 14.84 -1.74 11.99
N LYS A 247 13.63 -1.66 11.42
CA LYS A 247 12.86 -2.82 10.94
C LYS A 247 12.89 -2.98 9.42
N LEU A 248 12.60 -1.90 8.70
CA LEU A 248 12.38 -1.92 7.26
C LEU A 248 13.31 -0.96 6.50
N GLY A 249 14.19 -0.21 7.16
CA GLY A 249 15.06 0.77 6.51
C GLY A 249 15.82 0.24 5.30
N ASP A 250 16.46 -0.93 5.43
CA ASP A 250 17.21 -1.59 4.35
C ASP A 250 16.32 -2.27 3.29
N ARG A 251 15.00 -2.23 3.47
CA ARG A 251 13.99 -2.83 2.58
C ARG A 251 13.02 -1.79 2.02
N THR A 252 13.33 -0.51 2.23
CA THR A 252 12.47 0.60 1.83
C THR A 252 13.20 1.51 0.86
N GLU A 253 12.56 1.74 -0.28
CA GLU A 253 12.96 2.76 -1.23
C GLU A 253 12.02 3.97 -1.11
N ARG A 254 12.58 5.12 -0.70
CA ARG A 254 11.86 6.39 -0.66
C ARG A 254 12.30 7.26 -1.83
N ILE A 255 11.36 7.62 -2.69
CA ILE A 255 11.61 8.42 -3.90
C ILE A 255 10.96 9.79 -3.72
N TRP A 256 11.75 10.85 -3.88
CA TRP A 256 11.33 12.25 -3.82
C TRP A 256 11.89 12.99 -5.05
N CYS A 257 11.15 13.99 -5.54
CA CYS A 257 11.70 14.93 -6.52
C CYS A 257 12.26 16.13 -5.73
N ASP A 258 13.56 16.39 -5.87
CA ASP A 258 14.20 17.60 -5.37
C ASP A 258 13.81 18.84 -6.19
#